data_AF-A0AAD8ALK1-F1
#
_entry.id   AF-A0AAD8ALK1-F1
#
_cell.length_a   1.000
_cell.length_b   1.000
_cell.length_c   1.000
_cell.angle_alpha   90.00
_cell.angle_beta   90.00
_cell.angle_gamma   90.00
#
_symmetry.space_group_name_H-M   'P 1'
#
loop_
_entity.id
_entity.type
_entity.pdbx_description
1 polymer ?
#
loop_
_entity_poly.entity_id
_entity_poly.type
_entity_poly.pdbx_seq_one_letter_code
_entity_poly.pdbx_strand_id
1 'polypeptide(L)' 'NMDVVEKRLFVGNLPPGVTEDEILGKFNKFGKVKSVEIKQRPDSSTFAFLNVETSAETLES' A
#
# COMPACT_ATOMS: atom_id res chain seq x y z
N ASN A 1 11.16 6.30 22.86
CA ASN A 1 11.34 5.48 21.65
C ASN A 1 10.04 5.60 20.87
N MET A 2 10.06 6.10 19.64
CA MET A 2 8.84 6.23 18.84
C MET A 2 8.82 5.03 17.88
N ASP A 3 7.98 4.04 18.19
CA ASP A 3 7.88 2.80 17.44
C ASP A 3 7.12 3.04 16.13
N VAL A 4 7.88 3.50 15.14
CA VAL A 4 7.42 3.65 13.76
C VAL A 4 7.53 2.29 13.08
N VAL A 5 6.40 1.69 12.71
CA VAL A 5 6.36 0.37 12.07
C VAL A 5 6.21 0.54 10.57
N GLU A 6 7.22 0.09 9.84
CA GLU A 6 7.11 -0.09 8.40
C GLU A 6 6.34 -1.39 8.10
N LYS A 7 5.27 -1.27 7.31
CA LYS A 7 4.49 -2.41 6.82
C LYS A 7 4.53 -2.42 5.30
N ARG A 8 4.99 -3.55 4.76
CA ARG A 8 4.91 -3.83 3.33
C ARG A 8 3.58 -4.53 3.03
N LEU A 9 2.67 -3.83 2.38
CA LEU A 9 1.40 -4.35 1.88
C LEU A 9 1.57 -4.85 0.44
N PHE A 10 0.98 -6.00 0.16
CA PHE A 10 0.84 -6.54 -1.19
C PHE A 10 -0.63 -6.46 -1.58
N VAL A 11 -0.93 -5.79 -2.68
CA VAL A 11 -2.29 -5.63 -3.19
C VAL A 11 -2.34 -6.25 -4.57
N GLY A 12 -2.93 -7.44 -4.66
CA GLY A 12 -3.20 -8.11 -5.93
C GLY A 12 -4.57 -7.75 -6.50
N ASN A 13 -4.84 -8.25 -7.71
CA ASN A 13 -6.15 -8.13 -8.36
C ASN A 13 -6.60 -6.66 -8.54
N LEU A 14 -5.63 -5.77 -8.80
CA LEU A 14 -5.91 -4.38 -9.04
C LEU A 14 -6.46 -4.19 -10.46
N PRO A 15 -7.37 -3.22 -10.65
CA PRO A 15 -7.88 -2.89 -11.96
C PRO A 15 -6.73 -2.39 -12.87
N PRO A 16 -6.79 -2.71 -14.18
CA PRO A 16 -5.85 -2.16 -15.14
C PRO A 16 -6.02 -0.64 -15.19
N GLY A 17 -4.95 0.10 -14.88
CA GLY A 17 -4.97 1.57 -14.81
C GLY A 17 -5.09 2.14 -13.40
N VAL A 18 -4.99 1.32 -12.35
CA VAL A 18 -4.77 1.83 -10.99
C VAL A 18 -3.55 2.76 -10.95
N THR A 19 -3.67 3.88 -10.26
CA THR A 19 -2.60 4.87 -10.10
C THR A 19 -2.11 4.90 -8.66
N GLU A 20 -0.89 5.39 -8.48
CA GLU A 20 -0.33 5.59 -7.14
C GLU A 20 -1.22 6.52 -6.30
N ASP A 21 -1.87 7.51 -6.91
CA ASP A 21 -2.79 8.43 -6.23
C ASP A 21 -4.02 7.72 -5.65
N GLU A 22 -4.64 6.79 -6.39
CA GLU A 22 -5.79 6.05 -5.89
C GLU A 22 -5.40 5.18 -4.69
N ILE A 23 -4.20 4.58 -4.76
CA ILE A 23 -3.65 3.78 -3.69
C ILE A 23 -3.28 4.67 -2.49
N LEU A 24 -2.60 5.79 -2.71
CA LEU A 24 -2.28 6.79 -1.70
C LEU A 24 -3.55 7.24 -0.97
N GLY A 25 -4.62 7.59 -1.71
CA GLY A 25 -5.90 7.98 -1.14
C GLY A 25 -6.53 6.91 -0.25
N LYS A 26 -6.49 5.64 -0.67
CA LYS A 26 -7.01 4.52 0.14
C LYS A 26 -6.16 4.22 1.37
N PHE A 27 -4.83 4.28 1.23
CA PHE A 27 -3.89 3.93 2.30
C PHE A 27 -3.55 5.09 3.23
N ASN A 28 -3.88 6.32 2.87
CA ASN A 28 -3.73 7.52 3.71
C ASN A 28 -4.43 7.39 5.06
N LYS A 29 -5.50 6.58 5.16
CA LYS A 29 -6.18 6.28 6.42
C LYS A 29 -5.37 5.35 7.34
N PHE A 30 -4.51 4.51 6.79
CA PHE A 30 -3.73 3.50 7.53
C PHE A 30 -2.35 4.01 7.93
N GLY A 31 -1.84 5.08 7.31
CA GLY A 31 -0.54 5.65 7.61
C GLY A 31 0.07 6.37 6.42
N LYS A 32 1.30 6.84 6.59
CA LYS A 32 2.02 7.53 5.53
C LYS A 32 2.62 6.53 4.57
N VAL A 33 2.19 6.54 3.31
CA VAL A 33 2.79 5.70 2.28
C VAL A 33 4.17 6.26 1.93
N LYS A 34 5.20 5.43 2.06
CA LYS A 34 6.60 5.75 1.74
C LYS A 34 6.93 5.48 0.28
N SER A 35 6.39 4.40 -0.28
CA SER A 35 6.62 4.01 -1.66
C SER A 35 5.47 3.14 -2.18
N VAL A 36 5.17 3.29 -3.47
CA VAL A 36 4.22 2.48 -4.20
C VAL A 36 4.92 1.91 -5.42
N GLU A 37 4.80 0.61 -5.64
CA GLU A 37 5.39 -0.05 -6.79
C GLU A 37 4.31 -0.89 -7.48
N ILE A 38 3.79 -0.37 -8.59
CA ILE A 38 2.77 -1.03 -9.40
C ILE A 38 3.46 -1.89 -10.45
N LYS A 39 3.06 -3.15 -10.53
CA LYS A 39 3.57 -4.13 -11.49
C LYS A 39 2.40 -4.74 -12.23
N GLN A 40 2.49 -4.74 -13.55
CA GLN A 40 1.52 -5.40 -14.42
C GLN A 40 2.08 -6.76 -14.83
N ARG A 41 1.27 -7.83 -14.69
CA ARG A 41 1.60 -9.15 -15.24
C ARG A 41 1.23 -9.20 -16.72
N PRO A 42 1.93 -10.05 -17.50
CA PRO A 42 1.54 -10.36 -18.87
C PRO A 42 0.13 -11.01 -18.95
N ASP A 43 -0.34 -11.62 -17.87
CA ASP A 43 -1.67 -12.23 -17.73
C ASP A 43 -2.80 -11.20 -17.46
N SER A 44 -2.60 -9.93 -17.83
CA SER A 44 -3.51 -8.79 -17.54
C SER A 44 -3.78 -8.49 -16.05
N SER A 45 -3.27 -9.30 -15.12
CA SER A 45 -3.40 -9.07 -13.69
C SER A 45 -2.43 -7.99 -13.21
N THR A 46 -2.96 -6.94 -12.57
CA THR A 46 -2.13 -5.87 -11.98
C THR A 46 -2.00 -6.08 -10.47
N PHE A 47 -0.82 -5.84 -9.93
CA PHE A 47 -0.55 -5.91 -8.49
C PHE A 47 0.36 -4.75 -8.07
N ALA A 48 0.27 -4.34 -6.81
CA ALA A 48 1.09 -3.27 -6.26
C ALA A 48 1.72 -3.70 -4.93
N PHE A 49 2.97 -3.29 -4.75
CA PHE A 49 3.63 -3.32 -3.45
C PHE A 49 3.61 -1.93 -2.85
N LEU A 50 3.25 -1.86 -1.59
CA LEU A 50 3.05 -0.64 -0.84
C LEU A 50 3.92 -0.70 0.39
N ASN A 51 4.75 0.31 0.60
CA ASN A 51 5.44 0.47 1.86
C ASN A 51 4.74 1.58 2.63
N VAL A 52 4.10 1.24 3.74
CA VAL A 52 3.43 2.22 4.60
C VAL A 52 4.12 2.29 5.94
N GLU A 53 4.21 3.50 6.45
CA GLU A 53 4.74 3.79 7.76
C GLU A 53 3.54 4.07 8.67
N THR A 54 3.29 3.15 9.61
CA THR A 54 2.21 3.27 10.59
C THR A 54 2.78 3.26 11.99
N SER A 55 2.19 4.04 12.89
CA SER A 55 2.37 3.81 14.32
C SER A 55 1.66 2.51 14.68
N ALA A 56 2.31 1.63 15.45
CA ALA A 56 1.91 0.23 15.64
C ALA A 56 0.52 0.00 16.24
N GLU A 57 -0.15 1.04 16.75
CA GLU A 57 -1.23 0.91 17.73
C GLU A 57 -2.66 0.76 17.17
N THR A 58 -2.89 0.90 15.85
CA THR A 58 -4.27 1.06 15.32
C THR A 58 -4.92 -0.19 14.69
N LEU A 59 -4.36 -1.40 14.80
CA LEU A 59 -4.94 -2.58 14.13
C LEU A 59 -5.39 -3.74 15.04
N GLU A 60 -5.71 -3.45 16.31
CA GLU A 60 -6.14 -4.46 17.30
C GLU A 60 -7.46 -4.09 18.01
N SER A 61 -8.45 -3.53 17.30
CA SER A 61 -9.80 -3.25 17.86
C SER A 61 -10.93 -3.63 16.91
#